data_AF-A0A531KGC9-F1
#
_entry.id   AF-A0A531KGC9-F1
#
_cell.length_a   1.000
_cell.length_b   1.000
_cell.length_c   1.000
_cell.angle_alpha   90.00
_cell.angle_beta   90.00
_cell.angle_gamma   90.00
#
_symmetry.space_group_name_H-M   'P 1'
#
loop_
_entity.id
_entity.type
_entity.pdbx_description
1 polymer ?
#
loop_
_entity_poly.entity_id
_entity_poly.type
_entity_poly.pdbx_seq_one_letter_code
_entity_poly.pdbx_strand_id
1 'polypeptide(L)'
;WGALEARLQNVDTLVVGGLNEGVWPRKPESDRFMSRLMKTGIDLEPPERRIGLAAHDFQMAMGAKKVVLARSARSGDAPAVPSRWLQRLLTFIGTDHAAVLRRRGDEFLSWARALDAGERRDFAPRPQPKPPLAVRPQHFSVTEIETLRRDPYAIYARRILRLM
;
A
#
# COMPACT_ATOMS: atom_id res chain seq x y z
N TRP A 1 11.02 -6.12 7.65
CA TRP A 1 11.35 -7.55 7.79
C TRP A 1 10.14 -8.37 7.41
N GLY A 2 10.33 -9.58 6.85
CA GLY A 2 9.24 -10.54 6.76
C GLY A 2 8.97 -11.16 8.13
N ALA A 3 7.90 -11.98 8.22
CA ALA A 3 7.50 -12.60 9.48
C ALA A 3 8.57 -13.56 10.03
N LEU A 4 9.33 -14.22 9.14
CA LEU A 4 10.38 -15.16 9.53
C LEU A 4 11.60 -14.42 10.09
N GLU A 5 12.05 -13.35 9.42
CA GLU A 5 13.19 -12.56 9.87
C GLU A 5 12.88 -11.82 11.19
N ALA A 6 11.61 -11.42 11.38
CA ALA A 6 11.16 -10.81 12.63
C ALA A 6 11.32 -11.73 13.85
N ARG A 7 11.31 -13.06 13.69
CA ARG A 7 11.54 -14.01 14.79
C ARG A 7 12.94 -13.91 15.39
N LEU A 8 13.90 -13.40 14.64
CA LEU A 8 15.29 -13.28 15.05
C LEU A 8 15.57 -11.93 15.73
N GLN A 9 14.59 -11.01 15.75
CA GLN A 9 14.75 -9.68 16.29
C GLN A 9 14.15 -9.60 17.69
N ASN A 10 14.80 -8.85 18.58
CA ASN A 10 14.24 -8.45 19.86
C ASN A 10 14.07 -6.94 19.87
N VAL A 11 12.82 -6.48 19.96
CA VAL A 11 12.46 -5.07 19.91
C VAL A 11 11.46 -4.74 21.01
N ASP A 12 11.57 -3.55 21.60
CA ASP A 12 10.62 -3.11 22.63
C ASP A 12 9.25 -2.76 22.04
N THR A 13 9.22 -2.23 20.80
CA THR A 13 8.00 -1.89 20.08
C THR A 13 7.93 -2.60 18.74
N LEU A 14 6.86 -3.35 18.50
CA LEU A 14 6.60 -4.07 17.27
C LEU A 14 5.32 -3.55 16.60
N VAL A 15 5.41 -3.21 15.32
CA VAL A 15 4.25 -2.80 14.52
C VAL A 15 3.87 -3.93 13.57
N VAL A 16 2.71 -4.53 13.78
CA VAL A 16 2.14 -5.55 12.90
C VAL A 16 1.21 -4.86 11.91
N GLY A 17 1.75 -4.57 10.73
CA GLY A 17 1.04 -3.92 9.63
C GLY A 17 0.29 -4.89 8.72
N GLY A 18 -0.72 -4.38 8.03
CA GLY A 18 -1.43 -5.11 6.98
C GLY A 18 -2.47 -6.11 7.49
N LEU A 19 -3.08 -5.87 8.65
CA LEU A 19 -4.17 -6.69 9.21
C LEU A 19 -5.49 -6.53 8.45
N ASN A 20 -5.43 -6.75 7.14
CA ASN A 20 -6.56 -6.82 6.21
C ASN A 20 -6.77 -8.27 5.76
N GLU A 21 -8.00 -8.59 5.39
CA GLU A 21 -8.33 -9.92 4.87
C GLU A 21 -7.55 -10.21 3.57
N GLY A 22 -6.95 -11.39 3.50
CA GLY A 22 -6.12 -11.82 2.37
C GLY A 22 -4.64 -11.44 2.45
N VAL A 23 -4.25 -10.56 3.40
CA VAL A 23 -2.84 -10.31 3.75
C VAL A 23 -2.48 -11.10 5.00
N TRP A 24 -3.26 -10.93 6.07
CA TRP A 24 -3.11 -11.65 7.34
C TRP A 24 -4.44 -12.28 7.74
N PRO A 25 -4.62 -13.61 7.62
CA PRO A 25 -3.74 -14.53 6.91
C PRO A 25 -3.81 -14.34 5.40
N ARG A 26 -2.73 -14.71 4.72
CA ARG A 26 -2.71 -14.82 3.27
C ARG A 26 -3.68 -15.91 2.83
N LYS A 27 -4.45 -15.63 1.76
CA LYS A 27 -5.32 -16.65 1.15
C LYS A 27 -4.45 -17.80 0.62
N PRO A 28 -4.81 -19.07 0.87
CA PRO A 28 -4.13 -20.18 0.24
C PRO A 28 -4.36 -20.10 -1.27
N GLU A 29 -3.28 -20.10 -2.03
CA GLU A 29 -3.34 -20.13 -3.48
C GLU A 29 -3.53 -21.58 -3.93
N SER A 30 -4.51 -21.82 -4.81
CA SER A 30 -4.68 -23.11 -5.46
C SER A 30 -3.52 -23.34 -6.41
N ASP A 31 -2.92 -24.53 -6.34
CA ASP A 31 -1.91 -24.95 -7.31
C ASP A 31 -2.53 -25.09 -8.70
N ARG A 32 -1.77 -24.75 -9.74
CA ARG A 32 -2.22 -24.88 -11.13
C ARG A 32 -2.13 -26.31 -11.66
N PHE A 33 -1.31 -27.16 -11.02
CA PHE A 33 -1.02 -28.52 -11.49
C PHE A 33 -1.62 -29.60 -10.60
N MET A 34 -1.67 -29.38 -9.28
CA MET A 34 -2.07 -30.41 -8.33
C MET A 34 -3.26 -29.97 -7.48
N SER A 35 -4.33 -30.77 -7.46
CA SER A 35 -5.43 -30.54 -6.54
C SER A 35 -4.98 -30.72 -5.08
N ARG A 36 -5.75 -30.15 -4.14
CA ARG A 36 -5.51 -30.31 -2.70
C ARG A 36 -5.40 -31.79 -2.30
N LEU A 37 -6.27 -32.63 -2.87
CA LEU A 37 -6.34 -34.06 -2.58
C LEU A 37 -5.09 -34.80 -3.07
N MET A 38 -4.58 -34.41 -4.24
CA MET A 38 -3.35 -34.98 -4.79
C MET A 38 -2.15 -34.68 -3.89
N LYS A 39 -2.02 -33.43 -3.43
CA LYS A 39 -0.92 -33.02 -2.53
C LYS A 39 -0.91 -33.81 -1.22
N THR A 40 -2.08 -34.00 -0.61
CA THR A 40 -2.20 -34.82 0.60
C THR A 40 -1.90 -36.29 0.34
N GLY A 41 -2.20 -36.81 -0.86
CA GLY A 41 -1.91 -38.20 -1.23
C GLY A 41 -0.43 -38.50 -1.47
N ILE A 42 0.39 -37.48 -1.72
CA ILE A 42 1.85 -37.60 -1.89
C ILE A 42 2.65 -36.96 -0.74
N ASP A 43 1.99 -36.78 0.41
CA ASP A 43 2.57 -36.25 1.65
C ASP A 43 3.25 -34.87 1.52
N LEU A 44 2.81 -34.08 0.52
CA LEU A 44 3.22 -32.68 0.39
C LEU A 44 2.47 -31.80 1.39
N GLU A 45 3.16 -30.80 1.93
CA GLU A 45 2.59 -29.87 2.89
C GLU A 45 1.31 -29.19 2.34
N PRO A 46 0.18 -29.24 3.07
CA PRO A 46 -1.06 -28.62 2.63
C PRO A 46 -0.90 -27.09 2.61
N PRO A 47 -1.58 -26.38 1.69
CA PRO A 47 -1.47 -24.91 1.60
C PRO A 47 -1.92 -24.20 2.89
N GLU A 48 -2.78 -24.83 3.70
CA GLU A 48 -3.22 -24.35 5.01
C GLU A 48 -2.09 -24.26 6.04
N ARG A 49 -1.00 -25.02 5.89
CA ARG A 49 0.15 -24.96 6.82
C ARG A 49 0.74 -23.56 6.90
N ARG A 50 0.74 -22.81 5.79
CA ARG A 50 1.17 -21.40 5.77
C ARG A 50 0.31 -20.51 6.66
N ILE A 51 -0.99 -20.80 6.77
CA ILE A 51 -1.90 -20.08 7.68
C ILE A 51 -1.52 -20.40 9.12
N GLY A 52 -1.21 -21.66 9.44
CA GLY A 52 -0.74 -22.08 10.77
C GLY A 52 0.57 -21.41 11.17
N LEU A 53 1.56 -21.38 10.26
CA LEU A 53 2.84 -20.70 10.49
C LEU A 53 2.66 -19.20 10.70
N ALA A 54 1.84 -18.54 9.87
CA ALA A 54 1.54 -17.13 10.05
C ALA A 54 0.75 -16.86 11.35
N ALA A 55 -0.10 -17.78 11.80
CA ALA A 55 -0.82 -17.64 13.07
C ALA A 55 0.14 -17.74 14.25
N HIS A 56 1.12 -18.65 14.17
CA HIS A 56 2.21 -18.75 15.13
C HIS A 56 3.05 -17.46 15.14
N ASP A 57 3.39 -16.91 13.98
CA ASP A 57 4.12 -15.63 13.88
C ASP A 57 3.37 -14.47 14.50
N PHE A 58 2.06 -14.41 14.24
CA PHE A 58 1.19 -13.40 14.85
C PHE A 58 1.16 -13.55 16.38
N GLN A 59 1.05 -14.78 16.88
CA GLN A 59 1.05 -15.05 18.32
C GLN A 59 2.40 -14.72 18.97
N MET A 60 3.52 -15.06 18.33
CA MET A 60 4.86 -14.65 18.78
C MET A 60 5.01 -13.13 18.82
N ALA A 61 4.53 -12.43 17.78
CA ALA A 61 4.55 -10.97 17.73
C ALA A 61 3.81 -10.33 18.90
N MET A 62 2.73 -10.96 19.39
CA MET A 62 1.99 -10.46 20.56
C MET A 62 2.79 -10.53 21.87
N GLY A 63 3.92 -11.24 21.89
CA GLY A 63 4.82 -11.31 23.06
C GLY A 63 5.73 -10.10 23.25
N ALA A 64 5.78 -9.16 22.31
CA ALA A 64 6.59 -7.95 22.46
C ALA A 64 5.99 -6.99 23.52
N LYS A 65 6.84 -6.18 24.17
CA LYS A 65 6.41 -5.27 25.26
C LYS A 65 5.33 -4.28 24.81
N LYS A 66 5.49 -3.71 23.61
CA LYS A 66 4.51 -2.82 22.98
C LYS A 66 4.22 -3.31 21.57
N VAL A 67 2.94 -3.59 21.31
CA VAL A 67 2.48 -4.05 19.99
C VAL A 67 1.46 -3.07 19.42
N VAL A 68 1.69 -2.66 18.17
CA VAL A 68 0.75 -1.84 17.41
C VAL A 68 0.16 -2.68 16.28
N LEU A 69 -1.16 -2.89 16.31
CA LEU A 69 -1.89 -3.60 15.27
C LEU A 69 -2.44 -2.58 14.26
N ALA A 70 -1.94 -2.62 13.03
CA ALA A 70 -2.30 -1.66 11.98
C ALA A 70 -2.98 -2.34 10.79
N ARG A 71 -4.05 -1.71 10.31
CA ARG A 71 -4.80 -2.12 9.11
C ARG A 71 -5.08 -0.90 8.24
N SER A 72 -5.26 -1.09 6.94
CA SER A 72 -5.73 0.00 6.08
C SER A 72 -7.27 -0.02 5.99
N ALA A 73 -7.88 1.16 5.94
CA ALA A 73 -9.33 1.27 5.74
C ALA A 73 -9.73 1.07 4.26
N ARG A 74 -8.81 1.33 3.34
CA ARG A 74 -8.97 1.17 1.88
C ARG A 74 -7.78 0.42 1.29
N SER A 75 -8.02 -0.29 0.20
CA SER A 75 -7.00 -0.98 -0.60
C SER A 75 -7.28 -0.67 -2.07
N GLY A 76 -6.42 0.13 -2.69
CA GLY A 76 -6.76 0.81 -3.95
C GLY A 76 -7.99 1.70 -3.74
N ASP A 77 -8.96 1.61 -4.65
CA ASP A 77 -10.19 2.41 -4.56
C ASP A 77 -11.28 1.81 -3.67
N ALA A 78 -11.17 0.54 -3.29
CA ALA A 78 -12.21 -0.17 -2.53
C ALA A 78 -11.98 -0.13 -1.00
N PRO A 79 -13.04 -0.15 -0.18
CA PRO A 79 -12.93 -0.41 1.26
C PRO A 79 -12.25 -1.75 1.54
N ALA A 80 -11.30 -1.76 2.47
CA ALA A 80 -10.59 -2.96 2.87
C ALA A 80 -11.28 -3.63 4.07
N VAL A 81 -11.50 -4.94 3.95
CA VAL A 81 -12.07 -5.77 5.00
C VAL A 81 -11.01 -6.03 6.08
N PRO A 82 -11.32 -5.85 7.38
CA PRO A 82 -10.38 -6.16 8.45
C PRO A 82 -10.05 -7.66 8.45
N SER A 83 -8.82 -8.00 8.83
CA SER A 83 -8.39 -9.39 9.02
C SER A 83 -9.35 -10.15 9.93
N ARG A 84 -9.72 -11.37 9.54
CA ARG A 84 -10.48 -12.29 10.41
C ARG A 84 -9.81 -12.57 11.76
N TRP A 85 -8.49 -12.49 11.86
CA TRP A 85 -7.77 -12.65 13.14
C TRP A 85 -7.98 -11.43 14.04
N LEU A 86 -7.87 -10.23 13.46
CA LEU A 86 -8.15 -9.00 14.18
C LEU A 86 -9.61 -8.95 14.62
N GLN A 87 -10.56 -9.35 13.76
CA GLN A 87 -11.97 -9.44 14.13
C GLN A 87 -12.19 -10.37 15.32
N ARG A 88 -11.64 -11.58 15.28
CA ARG A 88 -11.75 -12.55 16.39
C ARG A 88 -11.13 -12.01 17.68
N LEU A 89 -9.98 -11.35 17.61
CA LEU A 89 -9.33 -10.73 18.76
C LEU A 89 -10.22 -9.64 19.36
N LEU A 90 -10.76 -8.74 18.54
CA LEU A 90 -11.64 -7.66 18.99
C LEU A 90 -12.95 -8.19 19.59
N THR A 91 -13.51 -9.25 19.02
CA THR A 91 -14.68 -9.93 19.59
C THR A 91 -14.35 -10.55 20.95
N PHE A 92 -13.18 -11.17 21.08
CA PHE A 92 -12.76 -11.83 22.33
C PHE A 92 -12.54 -10.83 23.49
N ILE A 93 -11.87 -9.70 23.24
CA ILE A 93 -11.58 -8.71 24.29
C ILE A 93 -12.79 -7.82 24.65
N GLY A 94 -13.84 -7.84 23.83
CA GLY A 94 -15.04 -7.02 24.00
C GLY A 94 -14.87 -5.56 23.56
N THR A 95 -15.99 -4.84 23.52
CA THR A 95 -16.08 -3.47 22.98
C THR A 95 -15.29 -2.45 23.80
N ASP A 96 -15.24 -2.60 25.12
CA ASP A 96 -14.64 -1.62 26.01
C ASP A 96 -13.11 -1.59 25.87
N HIS A 97 -12.49 -2.78 25.87
CA HIS A 97 -11.05 -2.91 25.61
C HIS A 97 -10.70 -2.54 24.16
N ALA A 98 -11.56 -2.92 23.20
CA ALA A 98 -11.38 -2.50 21.81
C ALA A 98 -11.40 -0.97 21.66
N ALA A 99 -12.25 -0.26 22.40
CA ALA A 99 -12.30 1.20 22.40
C ALA A 99 -11.01 1.82 22.97
N VAL A 100 -10.46 1.24 24.04
CA VAL A 100 -9.15 1.68 24.59
C VAL A 100 -8.04 1.53 23.56
N LEU A 101 -7.97 0.38 22.87
CA LEU A 101 -6.97 0.14 21.81
C LEU A 101 -7.13 1.13 20.66
N ARG A 102 -8.37 1.39 20.21
CA ARG A 102 -8.65 2.34 19.14
C ARG A 102 -8.25 3.77 19.51
N ARG A 103 -8.56 4.23 20.73
CA ARG A 103 -8.15 5.56 21.22
C ARG A 103 -6.64 5.76 21.19
N ARG A 104 -5.86 4.74 21.58
CA ARG A 104 -4.38 4.79 21.46
C ARG A 104 -3.95 4.84 19.99
N GLY A 105 -4.69 4.18 19.10
CA GLY A 105 -4.49 4.26 17.65
C GLY A 105 -4.78 5.64 17.06
N ASP A 106 -5.81 6.32 17.57
CA ASP A 106 -6.23 7.64 17.10
C ASP A 106 -5.16 8.71 17.31
N GLU A 107 -4.30 8.56 18.33
CA GLU A 107 -3.14 9.41 18.55
C GLU A 107 -2.17 9.36 17.35
N PHE A 108 -1.78 8.15 16.92
CA PHE A 108 -0.92 7.97 15.75
C PHE A 108 -1.57 8.50 14.47
N LEU A 109 -2.89 8.30 14.31
CA LEU A 109 -3.63 8.83 13.16
C LEU A 109 -3.68 10.36 13.19
N SER A 110 -3.74 10.98 14.37
CA SER A 110 -3.73 12.43 14.50
C SER A 110 -2.38 13.02 14.09
N TRP A 111 -1.27 12.39 14.49
CA TRP A 111 0.08 12.78 14.04
C TRP A 111 0.23 12.63 12.54
N ALA A 112 -0.22 11.51 11.97
CA ALA A 112 -0.18 11.31 10.52
C ALA A 112 -0.94 12.40 9.76
N ARG A 113 -2.17 12.74 10.21
CA ARG A 113 -2.96 13.82 9.61
C ARG A 113 -2.32 15.20 9.79
N ALA A 114 -1.62 15.42 10.91
CA ALA A 114 -0.92 16.67 11.16
C ALA A 114 0.30 16.84 10.22
N LEU A 115 0.94 15.75 9.79
CA LEU A 115 2.00 15.81 8.77
C LEU A 115 1.46 16.20 7.39
N ASP A 116 0.25 15.75 7.07
CA ASP A 116 -0.46 16.13 5.82
C ASP A 116 -1.13 17.51 5.91
N ALA A 117 -1.12 18.14 7.10
CA ALA A 117 -1.71 19.45 7.30
C ALA A 117 -0.82 20.51 6.64
N GLY A 118 -1.31 21.06 5.53
CA GLY A 118 -0.74 22.22 4.87
C GLY A 118 -1.84 23.16 4.43
N GLU A 119 -1.46 24.38 4.05
CA GLU A 119 -2.39 25.28 3.38
C GLU A 119 -2.96 24.58 2.15
N ARG A 120 -4.30 24.57 2.04
CA ARG A 120 -4.96 24.05 0.85
C ARG A 120 -4.55 24.90 -0.34
N ARG A 121 -3.65 24.37 -1.16
CA ARG A 121 -3.27 24.96 -2.43
C ARG A 121 -4.20 24.40 -3.50
N ASP A 122 -4.83 25.30 -4.24
CA ASP A 122 -5.59 24.91 -5.41
C ASP A 122 -4.64 24.24 -6.42
N PHE A 123 -5.16 23.24 -7.14
CA PHE A 123 -4.41 22.65 -8.24
C PHE A 123 -4.04 23.74 -9.23
N ALA A 124 -2.80 23.69 -9.74
CA ALA A 124 -2.41 24.55 -10.83
C ALA A 124 -3.41 24.35 -11.99
N PRO A 125 -3.97 25.42 -12.56
CA PRO A 125 -4.86 25.29 -13.70
C PRO A 125 -4.13 24.59 -14.84
N ARG A 126 -4.87 23.86 -15.68
CA ARG A 126 -4.29 23.17 -16.84
C ARG A 126 -3.50 24.20 -17.67
N PRO A 127 -2.21 23.96 -17.92
CA PRO A 127 -1.39 24.91 -18.68
C PRO A 127 -1.96 25.07 -20.09
N GLN A 128 -2.20 26.32 -20.48
CA GLN A 128 -2.64 26.69 -21.83
C GLN A 128 -1.55 27.54 -22.47
N PRO A 129 -0.41 26.95 -22.87
CA PRO A 129 0.70 27.72 -23.43
C PRO A 129 0.26 28.40 -24.72
N LYS A 130 0.20 29.74 -24.69
CA LYS A 130 -0.04 30.59 -25.85
C LYS A 130 1.20 31.45 -26.08
N PRO A 131 2.26 30.89 -26.71
CA PRO A 131 3.48 31.65 -26.97
C PRO A 131 3.15 32.92 -27.80
N PRO A 132 3.72 34.08 -27.44
CA PRO A 132 3.67 35.27 -28.26
C PRO A 132 4.15 34.98 -29.68
N LEU A 133 3.61 35.67 -30.69
CA LEU A 133 3.94 35.42 -32.10
C LEU A 133 5.45 35.52 -32.37
N ALA A 134 6.13 36.48 -31.73
CA ALA A 134 7.56 36.73 -31.91
C ALA A 134 8.47 35.55 -31.54
N VAL A 135 8.04 34.67 -30.64
CA VAL A 135 8.84 33.52 -30.18
C VAL A 135 8.43 32.21 -30.85
N ARG A 136 7.40 32.22 -31.71
CA ARG A 136 6.97 31.02 -32.42
C ARG A 136 7.99 30.67 -33.51
N PRO A 137 8.50 29.43 -33.56
CA PRO A 137 9.40 29.01 -34.63
C PRO A 137 8.71 29.18 -35.99
N GLN A 138 9.39 29.84 -36.92
CA GLN A 138 8.91 30.01 -38.30
C GLN A 138 9.41 28.90 -39.23
N HIS A 139 10.41 28.14 -38.79
CA HIS A 139 11.03 27.07 -39.56
C HIS A 139 11.11 25.81 -38.71
N PHE A 140 10.76 24.67 -39.31
CA PHE A 140 10.81 23.33 -38.71
C PHE A 140 11.61 22.40 -39.62
N SER A 141 12.42 21.52 -39.05
CA SER A 141 12.99 20.41 -39.82
C SER A 141 11.91 19.36 -40.14
N VAL A 142 12.16 18.49 -41.11
CA VAL A 142 11.25 17.39 -41.48
C VAL A 142 10.93 16.49 -40.27
N THR A 143 11.93 16.21 -39.43
CA THR A 143 11.78 15.42 -38.20
C THR A 143 11.00 16.14 -37.11
N GLU A 144 11.12 17.46 -37.03
CA GLU A 144 10.33 18.28 -36.09
C GLU A 144 8.86 18.36 -36.48
N ILE A 145 8.53 18.29 -37.77
CA ILE A 145 7.13 18.29 -38.24
C ILE A 145 6.39 17.04 -37.75
N GLU A 146 7.01 15.86 -37.84
CA GLU A 146 6.43 14.64 -37.30
C GLU A 146 6.22 14.74 -35.78
N THR A 147 7.23 15.25 -35.08
CA THR A 147 7.17 15.47 -33.63
C THR A 147 6.09 16.48 -33.26
N LEU A 148 5.95 17.59 -33.99
CA LEU A 148 4.94 18.62 -33.74
C LEU A 148 3.52 18.07 -33.85
N ARG A 149 3.28 17.15 -34.80
CA ARG A 149 1.97 16.50 -34.98
C ARG A 149 1.64 15.53 -33.86
N ARG A 150 2.63 14.77 -33.39
CA ARG A 150 2.47 13.73 -32.36
C ARG A 150 2.52 14.28 -30.93
N ASP A 151 3.41 15.23 -30.68
CA ASP A 151 3.70 15.87 -29.40
C ASP A 151 4.13 17.35 -29.60
N PRO A 152 3.15 18.28 -29.69
CA PRO A 152 3.46 19.70 -29.82
C PRO A 152 4.13 20.30 -28.56
N TYR A 153 4.01 19.66 -27.40
CA TYR A 153 4.62 20.15 -26.16
C TYR A 153 6.14 19.94 -26.15
N ALA A 154 6.64 18.87 -26.78
CA ALA A 154 8.08 18.66 -26.95
C ALA A 154 8.74 19.82 -27.73
N ILE A 155 8.09 20.28 -28.80
CA ILE A 155 8.56 21.43 -29.58
C ILE A 155 8.48 22.72 -28.76
N TYR A 156 7.40 22.94 -28.01
CA TYR A 156 7.25 24.10 -27.13
C TYR A 156 8.33 24.15 -26.05
N ALA A 157 8.58 23.04 -25.35
CA ALA A 157 9.60 22.95 -24.31
C ALA A 157 11.02 23.20 -24.86
N ARG A 158 11.35 22.62 -26.02
CA ARG A 158 12.67 22.74 -26.65
C ARG A 158 12.91 24.12 -27.28
N ARG A 159 12.00 24.57 -28.14
CA ARG A 159 12.21 25.77 -28.98
C ARG A 159 11.82 27.07 -28.28
N ILE A 160 10.83 27.05 -27.39
CA ILE A 160 10.30 28.26 -26.76
C ILE A 160 10.80 28.39 -25.32
N LEU A 161 10.66 27.35 -24.50
CA LEU A 161 11.10 27.41 -23.09
C LEU A 161 12.58 27.08 -22.89
N ARG A 162 13.25 26.45 -23.87
CA ARG A 162 14.67 26.03 -23.81
C ARG A 162 14.99 25.14 -22.60
N LEU A 163 14.10 24.19 -22.29
CA LEU A 163 14.19 23.30 -21.13
C LEU A 163 14.75 21.90 -21.45
N MET A 164 15.22 21.67 -22.67
CA MET A 164 15.92 20.43 -23.08
C MET A 164 17.38 20.72 -23.34
#